data_AF-A0A420WI90-F1
#
_entry.id   AF-A0A420WI90-F1
#
_cell.length_a   1.000
_cell.length_b   1.000
_cell.length_c   1.000
_cell.angle_alpha   90.00
_cell.angle_beta   90.00
_cell.angle_gamma   90.00
#
_symmetry.space_group_name_H-M   'P 1'
#
loop_
_entity.id
_entity.type
_entity.pdbx_description
1 polymer ?
#
loop_
_entity_poly.entity_id
_entity_poly.type
_entity_poly.pdbx_seq_one_letter_code
_entity_poly.pdbx_strand_id
1 'polypeptide(L)'
;MTPELLERDWLSLRYWARHCILPSAVILCILLILLNLFSKSEIALNHRAVIIGFFTIYYVLIRGGHILMTRSLHKELLRKYEDGYRHKLGYIPQGQIKRRNIGFTLARIKNQLMIEERQKRI
;
A
#
# COMPACT_ATOMS: atom_id res chain seq x y z
N MET A 1 15.36 10.86 -1.20
CA MET A 1 14.96 9.49 -1.62
C MET A 1 14.96 9.43 -3.15
N THR A 2 15.44 8.36 -3.80
CA THR A 2 15.34 8.25 -5.27
C THR A 2 14.07 7.50 -5.69
N PRO A 3 13.58 7.71 -6.93
CA PRO A 3 12.41 6.99 -7.43
C PRO A 3 12.59 5.46 -7.41
N GLU A 4 13.77 4.99 -7.76
CA GLU A 4 14.11 3.56 -7.84
C GLU A 4 14.09 2.92 -6.45
N LEU A 5 14.60 3.63 -5.44
CA LEU A 5 14.52 3.22 -4.03
C LEU A 5 13.07 3.16 -3.55
N LEU A 6 12.23 4.14 -3.92
CA LEU A 6 10.82 4.13 -3.56
C LEU A 6 10.09 2.92 -4.17
N GLU A 7 10.34 2.63 -5.45
CA GLU A 7 9.72 1.48 -6.12
C GLU A 7 10.14 0.16 -5.46
N ARG A 8 11.45 -0.03 -5.22
CA ARG A 8 12.00 -1.25 -4.64
C ARG A 8 11.50 -1.50 -3.22
N ASP A 9 11.60 -0.49 -2.36
CA ASP A 9 11.46 -0.68 -0.92
C ASP A 9 10.01 -0.54 -0.44
N TRP A 10 9.14 0.12 -1.21
CA TRP A 10 7.78 0.45 -0.77
C TRP A 10 6.67 0.07 -1.73
N LEU A 11 6.94 0.11 -3.03
CA LEU A 11 5.92 -0.17 -4.05
C LEU A 11 6.09 -1.55 -4.70
N SER A 12 7.04 -2.35 -4.21
CA SER A 12 7.27 -3.69 -4.73
C SER A 12 6.20 -4.67 -4.25
N LEU A 13 5.88 -5.64 -5.11
CA LEU A 13 5.02 -6.77 -4.74
C LEU A 13 5.60 -7.56 -3.57
N ARG A 14 6.94 -7.61 -3.45
CA ARG A 14 7.63 -8.22 -2.32
C ARG A 14 7.32 -7.50 -1.01
N TYR A 15 7.34 -6.17 -1.01
CA TYR A 15 6.97 -5.38 0.17
C TYR A 15 5.52 -5.65 0.57
N TRP A 16 4.60 -5.65 -0.40
CA TRP A 16 3.20 -5.99 -0.16
C TRP A 16 3.02 -7.40 0.41
N ALA A 17 3.65 -8.41 -0.19
CA ALA A 17 3.57 -9.78 0.28
C ALA A 17 4.11 -9.91 1.71
N ARG A 18 5.27 -9.30 2.00
CA ARG A 18 5.92 -9.40 3.31
C ARG A 18 5.20 -8.64 4.41
N HIS A 19 4.65 -7.46 4.12
CA HIS A 19 4.07 -6.57 5.12
C HIS A 19 2.54 -6.58 5.17
N CYS A 20 1.87 -7.21 4.21
CA CYS A 20 0.41 -7.31 4.17
C CYS A 20 -0.06 -8.76 4.07
N ILE A 21 0.33 -9.51 3.03
CA ILE A 21 -0.18 -10.88 2.84
C ILE A 21 0.28 -11.81 3.98
N LEU A 22 1.59 -11.92 4.20
CA LEU A 22 2.16 -12.86 5.16
C LEU A 22 1.63 -12.62 6.59
N PRO A 23 1.63 -11.38 7.13
CA PRO A 23 1.06 -11.15 8.46
C PRO A 23 -0.44 -11.45 8.52
N SER A 24 -1.20 -11.11 7.47
CA SER A 24 -2.65 -11.39 7.42
C SER A 24 -2.92 -12.89 7.39
N ALA A 25 -2.13 -13.66 6.65
CA ALA A 25 -2.23 -15.12 6.60
C ALA A 25 -1.87 -15.75 7.96
N VAL A 26 -0.82 -15.29 8.62
CA VAL A 26 -0.45 -15.77 9.97
C VAL A 26 -1.56 -15.47 10.98
N ILE A 27 -2.10 -14.24 10.99
CA ILE A 27 -3.20 -13.86 11.86
C ILE A 27 -4.44 -14.71 11.58
N LEU A 28 -4.76 -14.95 10.31
CA LEU A 28 -5.86 -15.82 9.91
C LEU A 28 -5.68 -17.24 10.44
N CYS A 29 -4.51 -17.84 10.26
CA CYS A 29 -4.22 -19.17 10.79
C CYS A 29 -4.40 -19.22 12.32
N ILE A 30 -3.88 -18.23 13.05
CA ILE A 30 -4.04 -18.13 14.50
C ILE A 30 -5.53 -18.04 14.88
N LEU A 31 -6.29 -17.18 14.21
CA LEU A 31 -7.73 -17.01 14.47
C LEU A 31 -8.53 -18.29 14.19
N LEU A 32 -8.22 -19.01 13.11
CA LEU A 32 -8.88 -20.26 12.78
C LEU A 32 -8.56 -21.37 13.79
N ILE A 33 -7.30 -21.46 14.24
CA ILE A 33 -6.91 -22.41 15.30
C ILE A 33 -7.64 -22.08 16.61
N LEU A 34 -7.67 -20.80 17.02
CA LEU A 34 -8.38 -20.38 18.22
C LEU A 34 -9.87 -20.68 18.12
N LEU A 35 -10.50 -20.38 16.98
CA LEU A 35 -11.90 -20.70 16.74
C LEU A 35 -12.18 -22.19 16.90
N ASN A 36 -11.31 -23.05 16.36
CA ASN A 36 -11.46 -24.49 16.49
C ASN A 36 -11.36 -24.97 17.95
N LEU A 37 -10.49 -24.36 18.76
CA LEU A 37 -10.30 -24.73 20.17
C LEU A 37 -11.47 -24.31 21.08
N PHE A 38 -12.17 -23.21 20.76
CA PHE A 38 -13.21 -22.65 21.62
C PHE A 38 -14.66 -22.89 21.15
N SER A 39 -14.87 -23.35 19.92
CA SER A 39 -16.21 -23.52 19.36
C SER A 39 -16.79 -24.90 19.66
N LYS A 40 -17.97 -24.94 20.31
CA LYS A 40 -18.69 -26.18 20.65
C LYS A 40 -19.63 -26.66 19.55
N SER A 41 -19.82 -25.88 18.50
CA SER A 41 -20.74 -26.16 17.38
C SER A 41 -20.01 -26.06 16.05
N GLU A 42 -20.04 -27.15 15.28
CA GLU A 42 -19.39 -27.26 13.96
C GLU A 42 -20.01 -26.32 12.91
N ILE A 43 -21.33 -26.17 12.92
CA ILE A 43 -22.05 -25.29 11.97
C ILE A 43 -21.68 -23.82 12.22
N ALA A 44 -21.64 -23.40 13.49
CA ALA A 44 -21.25 -22.05 13.87
C ALA A 44 -19.76 -21.78 13.61
N LEU A 45 -18.91 -22.81 13.77
CA LEU A 45 -17.48 -22.74 13.45
C LEU A 45 -17.26 -22.46 11.96
N ASN A 46 -17.91 -23.22 11.08
CA ASN A 46 -17.77 -23.06 9.63
C ASN A 46 -18.23 -21.68 9.16
N HIS A 47 -19.39 -21.19 9.63
CA HIS A 47 -19.87 -19.85 9.27
C HIS A 47 -18.89 -18.75 9.68
N ARG A 48 -18.37 -18.81 10.91
CA ARG A 48 -17.40 -17.82 11.41
C ARG A 48 -16.08 -17.90 10.64
N ALA A 49 -15.58 -19.10 10.35
CA ALA A 49 -14.36 -19.31 9.58
C ALA A 49 -14.46 -18.73 8.17
N VAL A 50 -15.58 -18.96 7.48
CA VAL A 50 -15.84 -18.40 6.14
C VAL A 50 -15.89 -16.88 6.18
N ILE A 51 -16.60 -16.30 7.16
CA ILE A 51 -16.69 -14.84 7.31
C ILE A 51 -15.30 -14.23 7.53
N ILE A 52 -14.51 -14.78 8.45
CA ILE A 52 -13.16 -14.26 8.75
C ILE A 52 -12.24 -14.44 7.54
N GLY A 53 -12.30 -15.59 6.86
CA GLY A 53 -11.54 -15.84 5.64
C GLY A 53 -11.87 -14.82 4.55
N PHE A 54 -13.16 -14.58 4.31
CA PHE A 54 -13.63 -13.58 3.34
C PHE A 54 -13.11 -12.18 3.67
N PHE A 55 -13.26 -11.71 4.91
CA PHE A 55 -12.78 -10.38 5.31
C PHE A 55 -11.25 -10.25 5.23
N THR A 56 -10.51 -11.33 5.52
CA THR A 56 -9.05 -11.33 5.40
C THR A 56 -8.62 -11.20 3.94
N ILE A 57 -9.22 -11.97 3.04
CA ILE A 57 -8.96 -11.88 1.60
C ILE A 57 -9.34 -10.49 1.08
N TYR A 58 -10.53 -10.01 1.45
CA TYR A 58 -10.99 -8.67 1.08
C TYR A 58 -10.00 -7.58 1.52
N TYR A 59 -9.52 -7.63 2.76
CA TYR A 59 -8.52 -6.71 3.27
C TYR A 59 -7.22 -6.75 2.44
N VAL A 60 -6.71 -7.94 2.16
CA VAL A 60 -5.50 -8.12 1.35
C VAL A 60 -5.68 -7.54 -0.05
N LEU A 61 -6.82 -7.79 -0.70
CA LEU A 61 -7.15 -7.27 -2.03
C LEU A 61 -7.23 -5.75 -2.05
N ILE A 62 -7.95 -5.13 -1.11
CA ILE A 62 -8.08 -3.67 -1.02
C ILE A 62 -6.69 -3.02 -0.81
N ARG A 63 -5.85 -3.58 0.07
CA ARG A 63 -4.49 -3.08 0.29
C ARG A 63 -3.60 -3.27 -0.92
N GLY A 64 -3.75 -4.38 -1.64
CA GLY A 64 -3.08 -4.62 -2.92
C GLY A 64 -3.48 -3.58 -3.98
N GLY A 65 -4.78 -3.29 -4.11
CA GLY A 65 -5.31 -2.27 -5.00
C GLY A 65 -4.74 -0.88 -4.71
N HIS A 66 -4.62 -0.50 -3.43
CA HIS A 66 -4.01 0.78 -3.05
C HIS A 66 -2.53 0.88 -3.47
N ILE A 67 -1.77 -0.22 -3.39
CA ILE A 67 -0.37 -0.26 -3.86
C ILE A 67 -0.32 -0.10 -5.38
N LEU A 68 -1.18 -0.79 -6.13
CA LEU A 68 -1.27 -0.62 -7.59
C LEU A 68 -1.62 0.82 -7.99
N MET A 69 -2.57 1.44 -7.30
CA MET A 69 -2.90 2.86 -7.50
C MET A 69 -1.70 3.77 -7.25
N THR A 70 -0.98 3.54 -6.16
CA THR A 70 0.22 4.30 -5.80
C THR A 70 1.34 4.10 -6.84
N ARG A 71 1.52 2.88 -7.35
CA ARG A 71 2.46 2.58 -8.45
C ARG A 71 2.09 3.28 -9.74
N SER A 72 0.81 3.31 -10.08
CA SER A 72 0.31 4.01 -11.26
C SER A 72 0.64 5.51 -11.18
N LEU A 73 0.38 6.12 -10.01
CA LEU A 73 0.71 7.52 -9.75
C LEU A 73 2.23 7.78 -9.80
N HIS A 74 3.04 6.88 -9.26
CA HIS A 74 4.50 6.95 -9.34
C HIS A 74 4.99 6.95 -10.79
N LYS A 75 4.48 6.02 -11.63
CA LYS A 75 4.82 5.95 -13.06
C LYS A 75 4.36 7.19 -13.82
N GLU A 76 3.18 7.72 -13.51
CA GLU A 76 2.68 8.96 -14.12
C GLU A 76 3.60 10.15 -13.80
N LEU A 77 4.01 10.29 -12.54
CA LEU A 77 4.92 11.35 -12.10
C LEU A 77 6.29 11.25 -12.78
N LEU A 78 6.85 10.05 -12.90
CA LEU A 78 8.09 9.83 -13.63
C LEU A 78 7.97 10.19 -15.11
N ARG A 79 6.85 9.84 -15.77
CA ARG A 79 6.69 10.09 -17.20
C ARG A 79 6.40 11.55 -17.54
N LYS A 80 5.61 12.25 -16.72
CA LYS A 80 5.16 13.62 -17.02
C LYS A 80 6.02 14.71 -16.37
N TYR A 81 6.63 14.42 -15.22
CA TYR A 81 7.27 15.42 -14.37
C TYR A 81 8.63 14.94 -13.86
N GLU A 82 9.44 14.27 -14.68
CA GLU A 82 10.62 13.52 -14.23
C GLU A 82 11.54 14.33 -13.29
N ASP A 83 12.04 15.48 -13.76
CA ASP A 83 13.00 16.29 -13.01
C ASP A 83 12.40 16.87 -11.73
N GLY A 84 11.21 17.46 -11.82
CA GLY A 84 10.52 18.04 -10.67
C GLY A 84 10.13 16.98 -9.65
N TYR A 85 9.77 15.78 -10.11
CA TYR A 85 9.46 14.65 -9.25
C TYR A 85 10.70 14.12 -8.52
N ARG A 86 11.80 13.87 -9.25
CA ARG A 86 13.09 13.45 -8.68
C ARG A 86 13.58 14.45 -7.63
N HIS A 87 13.53 15.73 -7.95
CA HIS A 87 13.92 16.82 -7.05
C HIS A 87 13.09 16.78 -5.76
N LYS A 88 11.76 16.81 -5.85
CA LYS A 88 10.86 16.81 -4.68
C LYS A 88 10.94 15.54 -3.84
N LEU A 89 11.13 14.39 -4.47
CA LEU A 89 11.34 13.13 -3.78
C LEU A 89 12.69 13.09 -3.05
N GLY A 90 13.70 13.77 -3.60
CA GLY A 90 15.02 13.99 -3.00
C GLY A 90 14.92 14.57 -1.58
N TYR A 91 14.07 15.58 -1.38
CA TYR A 91 13.88 16.27 -0.09
C TYR A 91 13.15 15.47 0.98
N ILE A 92 12.54 14.34 0.64
CA ILE A 92 11.80 13.55 1.62
C ILE A 92 12.78 12.63 2.36
N PRO A 93 12.95 12.78 3.69
CA PRO A 93 13.81 11.90 4.47
C PRO A 93 13.26 10.48 4.46
N GLN A 94 14.13 9.49 4.28
CA GLN A 94 13.74 8.07 4.14
C GLN A 94 12.90 7.57 5.34
N GLY A 95 13.19 8.05 6.55
CA GLY A 95 12.45 7.69 7.76
C GLY A 95 11.03 8.29 7.86
N GLN A 96 10.74 9.39 7.16
CA GLN A 96 9.42 10.03 7.20
C GLN A 96 8.41 9.38 6.25
N ILE A 97 8.87 8.65 5.23
CA ILE A 97 8.01 7.91 4.30
C ILE A 97 7.29 6.76 5.01
N LYS A 98 7.93 6.12 6.00
CA LYS A 98 7.31 5.05 6.79
C LYS A 98 6.15 5.55 7.66
N ARG A 99 6.23 6.82 8.13
CA ARG A 99 5.20 7.44 8.99
C ARG A 99 4.07 8.10 8.19
N ARG A 100 4.31 8.47 6.93
CA ARG A 100 3.32 9.14 6.06
C ARG A 100 2.76 8.17 5.03
N ASN A 101 1.46 8.27 4.72
CA ASN A 101 0.87 7.50 3.63
C ASN A 101 1.55 7.91 2.30
N ILE A 102 2.24 6.95 1.65
CA ILE A 102 3.02 7.17 0.43
C ILE A 102 2.13 7.66 -0.71
N GLY A 103 0.94 7.08 -0.85
CA GLY A 103 -0.04 7.50 -1.86
C GLY A 103 -0.40 8.98 -1.70
N PHE A 104 -0.67 9.42 -0.47
CA PHE A 104 -0.95 10.83 -0.18
C PHE A 104 0.25 11.74 -0.48
N THR A 105 1.46 11.29 -0.13
CA THR A 105 2.68 12.05 -0.38
C THR A 105 2.92 12.26 -1.87
N LEU A 106 2.78 11.20 -2.68
CA LEU A 106 2.88 11.30 -4.14
C LEU A 106 1.77 12.17 -4.74
N ALA A 107 0.55 12.07 -4.24
CA ALA A 107 -0.56 12.89 -4.71
C ALA A 107 -0.32 14.38 -4.43
N ARG A 108 0.24 14.70 -3.25
CA ARG A 108 0.63 16.07 -2.91
C ARG A 108 1.75 16.59 -3.83
N ILE A 109 2.77 15.78 -4.11
CA ILE A 109 3.83 16.15 -5.05
C ILE A 109 3.24 16.43 -6.44
N LYS A 110 2.37 15.56 -6.94
CA LYS A 110 1.65 15.75 -8.22
C LYS A 110 0.93 17.09 -8.24
N ASN A 111 0.15 17.40 -7.21
CA ASN A 111 -0.61 18.65 -7.16
C ASN A 111 0.32 19.88 -7.24
N GLN A 112 1.42 19.88 -6.49
CA GLN A 112 2.36 20.99 -6.53
C GLN A 112 3.02 21.15 -7.91
N LEU A 113 3.42 20.04 -8.55
CA LEU A 113 4.03 20.07 -9.89
C LEU A 113 3.04 20.55 -10.96
N MET A 114 1.77 20.15 -10.88
CA MET A 114 0.72 20.65 -11.77
C MET A 114 0.52 22.17 -11.63
N ILE A 115 0.56 22.69 -10.40
CA ILE A 115 0.43 24.14 -10.14
C ILE A 115 1.63 24.89 -10.72
N GLU A 116 2.85 24.40 -10.50
CA GLU A 116 4.08 24.99 -11.03
C GLU A 116 4.10 25.02 -12.56
N GLU A 117 3.68 23.94 -13.23
CA GLU A 117 3.54 23.92 -14.69
C GLU A 117 2.49 24.90 -15.20
N ARG A 118 1.37 25.03 -14.49
CA ARG A 118 0.31 25.98 -14.86
C ARG A 118 0.81 27.42 -14.77
N GLN A 119 1.58 27.74 -13.73
CA GLN A 119 2.16 29.07 -13.53
C GLN A 119 3.22 29.41 -14.59
N LYS A 120 3.98 28.43 -15.09
CA LYS A 120 4.95 28.65 -16.18
C LYS A 120 4.32 28.94 -17.55
N ARG A 121 3.03 28.68 -17.73
CA ARG A 121 2.29 28.85 -18.99
C ARG A 121 1.51 30.17 -19.06
N ILE A 122 1.53 30.97 -17.99
CA ILE A 122 0.91 32.30 -17.87
C ILE A 122 2.04 33.32 -17.96
#